data_AF-A0AAD9MY94-F1
#
_entry.id   AF-A0AAD9MY94-F1
#
_cell.length_a   1.000
_cell.length_b   1.000
_cell.length_c   1.000
_cell.angle_alpha   90.00
_cell.angle_beta   90.00
_cell.angle_gamma   90.00
#
_symmetry.space_group_name_H-M   'P 1'
#
loop_
_entity.id
_entity.type
_entity.pdbx_description
1 polymer ?
#
loop_
_entity_poly.entity_id
_entity_poly.type
_entity_poly.pdbx_seq_one_letter_code
_entity_poly.pdbx_strand_id
1 'polypeptide(L)'
;MKLNDRVREKESHLVLDMRDATTVFVTCKGLNDNLIADVLISFRQIREEAMSRNKISIAANGKNEGTEFGMIPAMEGSCEEELEKREMIALVDRVLDKERRRGGCRSRWQIVLFFVPLFGLIVLSTIALVQIFNGINQAQLAATSVSDFVQLDDLVDSLQLERGTSAIYLSSNGTNVVSLYRMWEIQKVTDARLRTLANWPEQFVLGSDPIHDKDDFRAALDRLRDSVRNVSVDFRDGIRLYTAVTNELMKAASYEVKIPGKLWTLLVAALATLRASDAMGIQRAIGSAFFSLCGLDRATYRWFVKMDCEVVSQQRMAFLFHSGVETMWRRVLSGELYANIVGMKSDLYNASSYRSACEATDARSKSDNALVWFNDMTSYMDTWKVTRTTLIDEIKVSLSGDLYGEVKVSAFYAALIAIVFITCTTMFPDMITRQLREDLASRPQRYCECVTLYFSDIVAFDRICADSNPQQIVMLLSKMYCNLDAAINRYDVYKVESSHDKYMVVSGRKAKARIKKEIDVETQDLHHIEFYSLNTVAAAFKVANS
;
A
#
# COMPACT_ATOMS: atom_id res chain seq x y z
N MET A 1 55.18 16.05 57.70
CA MET A 1 56.06 15.03 57.12
C MET A 1 56.87 15.70 56.02
N LYS A 2 58.21 15.80 56.11
CA LYS A 2 59.02 16.31 54.98
C LYS A 2 59.08 15.19 53.94
N LEU A 3 58.39 15.38 52.81
CA LEU A 3 58.48 14.48 51.66
C LEU A 3 59.92 14.44 51.14
N ASN A 4 60.38 13.26 50.76
CA ASN A 4 61.67 13.03 50.12
C ASN A 4 61.85 13.97 48.91
N ASP A 5 63.00 14.64 48.82
CA ASP A 5 63.33 15.67 47.81
C ASP A 5 63.36 15.14 46.35
N ARG A 6 63.05 13.86 46.10
CA ARG A 6 62.89 13.29 44.75
C ARG A 6 61.50 13.51 44.13
N VAL A 7 60.48 13.91 44.90
CA VAL A 7 59.12 14.18 44.38
C VAL A 7 58.92 15.67 44.04
N ARG A 8 59.80 16.57 44.51
CA ARG A 8 59.67 18.02 44.27
C ARG A 8 60.03 18.48 42.86
N GLU A 9 60.73 17.68 42.06
CA GLU A 9 61.28 18.11 40.77
C GLU A 9 60.52 17.61 39.53
N LYS A 10 59.42 16.84 39.68
CA LYS A 10 58.54 16.51 38.56
C LYS A 10 57.06 16.66 38.93
N GLU A 11 56.44 17.64 38.27
CA GLU A 11 55.00 17.83 38.04
C GLU A 11 54.18 18.59 39.09
N SER A 12 53.90 19.85 38.74
CA SER A 12 53.03 20.85 39.36
C SER A 12 51.52 20.54 39.30
N HIS A 13 51.13 19.26 39.29
CA HIS A 13 49.74 18.84 38.99
C HIS A 13 49.12 17.82 39.96
N LEU A 14 49.83 17.51 41.05
CA LEU A 14 49.38 16.58 42.09
C LEU A 14 49.39 17.28 43.46
N VAL A 15 48.22 17.39 44.10
CA VAL A 15 48.10 17.85 45.49
C VAL A 15 47.68 16.66 46.35
N LEU A 16 48.59 16.26 47.25
CA LEU A 16 48.37 15.24 48.27
C LEU A 16 48.15 15.95 49.61
N ASP A 17 46.94 15.90 50.14
CA ASP A 17 46.62 16.36 51.50
C ASP A 17 46.42 15.13 52.40
N MET A 18 47.38 14.92 53.32
CA MET A 18 47.33 13.87 54.33
C MET A 18 47.06 14.52 55.69
N ARG A 19 45.87 14.28 56.23
CA ARG A 19 45.45 14.85 57.51
C ARG A 19 45.70 13.90 58.68
N ASP A 20 45.43 12.61 58.49
CA ASP A 20 45.64 11.53 59.46
C ASP A 20 46.20 10.27 58.77
N ALA A 21 46.61 9.25 59.54
CA ALA A 21 47.21 8.02 59.01
C ALA A 21 46.29 7.14 58.13
N THR A 22 45.03 7.54 57.93
CA THR A 22 43.92 6.68 57.48
C THR A 22 43.08 7.29 56.36
N THR A 23 43.31 8.55 56.01
CA THR A 23 42.53 9.30 55.01
C THR A 23 43.46 10.12 54.14
N VAL A 24 43.35 9.96 52.82
CA VAL A 24 44.16 10.72 51.86
C VAL A 24 43.30 11.26 50.73
N PHE A 25 43.44 12.56 50.48
CA PHE A 25 42.87 13.23 49.32
C PHE A 25 43.92 13.33 48.22
N VAL A 26 43.57 12.81 47.04
CA VAL A 26 44.39 12.96 45.85
C VAL A 26 43.63 13.80 44.83
N THR A 27 44.11 15.01 44.59
CA THR A 27 43.59 15.87 43.52
C THR A 27 44.58 15.85 42.37
N CYS A 28 44.15 15.27 41.24
CA CYS A 28 44.97 15.17 40.03
C CYS A 28 44.39 16.06 38.93
N LYS A 29 45.23 16.94 38.38
CA LYS A 29 44.89 17.76 37.22
C LYS A 29 45.46 17.09 35.95
N GLY A 30 44.59 16.50 35.12
CA GLY A 30 44.99 15.82 33.88
C GLY A 30 45.55 14.40 34.07
N LEU A 31 44.68 13.41 34.32
CA LEU A 31 45.09 12.01 34.49
C LEU A 31 45.64 11.41 33.18
N ASN A 32 46.78 10.72 33.28
CA ASN A 32 47.29 9.77 32.31
C ASN A 32 47.58 8.44 33.04
N ASP A 33 47.49 7.30 32.36
CA ASP A 33 47.48 5.96 33.00
C ASP A 33 48.73 5.65 33.87
N ASN A 34 49.85 6.32 33.58
CA ASN A 34 51.09 6.18 34.35
C ASN A 34 51.06 6.95 35.68
N LEU A 35 50.34 8.07 35.75
CA LEU A 35 50.30 8.94 36.93
C LEU A 35 49.48 8.32 38.07
N ILE A 36 48.42 7.56 37.73
CA ILE A 36 47.60 6.82 38.72
C ILE A 36 48.43 5.74 39.42
N ALA A 37 49.30 5.06 38.65
CA ALA A 37 50.16 4.01 39.18
C ALA A 37 51.22 4.58 40.14
N ASP A 38 51.88 5.68 39.78
CA ASP A 38 52.90 6.33 40.62
C ASP A 38 52.33 6.88 41.94
N VAL A 39 51.09 7.38 41.92
CA VAL A 39 50.38 7.85 43.13
C VAL A 39 50.05 6.70 44.09
N LEU A 40 49.59 5.57 43.56
CA LEU A 40 49.24 4.39 44.38
C LEU A 40 50.48 3.71 44.99
N ILE A 41 51.59 3.67 44.25
CA ILE A 41 52.89 3.17 44.75
C ILE A 41 53.41 4.08 45.87
N SER A 42 53.34 5.41 45.66
CA SER A 42 53.75 6.39 46.68
C SER A 42 52.91 6.31 47.95
N PHE A 43 51.60 6.04 47.83
CA PHE A 43 50.69 5.85 48.98
C PHE A 43 51.04 4.60 49.80
N ARG A 44 51.36 3.48 49.15
CA ARG A 44 51.79 2.24 49.83
C ARG A 44 53.08 2.47 50.63
N GLN A 45 54.06 3.16 50.03
CA GLN A 45 55.35 3.48 50.66
C GLN A 45 55.19 4.39 51.87
N ILE A 46 54.35 5.42 51.76
CA ILE A 46 54.04 6.37 52.85
C ILE A 46 53.29 5.67 54.00
N ARG A 47 52.37 4.75 53.69
CA ARG A 47 51.62 3.95 54.68
C ARG A 47 52.53 3.00 55.47
N GLU A 48 53.47 2.33 54.80
CA GLU A 48 54.44 1.45 55.47
C GLU A 48 55.40 2.24 56.38
N GLU A 49 55.83 3.43 55.95
CA GLU A 49 56.62 4.34 56.78
C GLU A 49 55.83 4.90 57.99
N ALA A 50 54.53 5.19 57.83
CA ALA A 50 53.67 5.66 58.92
C ALA A 50 53.34 4.55 59.93
N MET A 51 53.06 3.32 59.46
CA MET A 51 52.80 2.17 60.33
C MET A 51 54.05 1.68 61.07
N SER A 52 55.25 1.80 60.49
CA SER A 52 56.50 1.45 61.19
C SER A 52 56.80 2.40 62.37
N ARG A 53 56.44 3.70 62.27
CA ARG A 53 56.60 4.66 63.38
C ARG A 53 55.59 4.46 64.52
N ASN A 54 54.37 4.02 64.22
CA ASN A 54 53.34 3.74 65.24
C ASN A 54 53.52 2.38 65.95
N LYS A 55 54.42 1.50 65.49
CA LYS A 55 54.83 0.30 66.25
C LYS A 55 55.82 0.60 67.39
N ILE A 56 56.49 1.75 67.38
CA ILE A 56 57.46 2.16 68.41
C ILE A 56 56.78 2.65 69.71
N SER A 57 55.46 2.92 69.70
CA SER A 57 54.73 3.44 70.88
C SER A 57 53.91 2.41 71.67
N ILE A 58 53.86 1.13 71.27
CA ILE A 58 52.96 0.12 71.89
C ILE A 58 53.70 -1.12 72.46
N ALA A 59 55.03 -1.21 72.40
CA ALA A 59 55.78 -2.29 73.05
C ALA A 59 56.79 -1.78 74.09
N ALA A 60 56.58 -2.23 75.33
CA ALA A 60 57.54 -2.31 76.45
C ALA A 60 57.86 -1.04 77.27
N ASN A 61 56.97 -0.77 78.24
CA ASN A 61 57.40 -0.57 79.62
C ASN A 61 57.97 -1.92 80.13
N GLY A 62 59.30 -2.07 80.24
CA GLY A 62 59.93 -3.29 80.75
C GLY A 62 61.36 -3.56 80.28
N LYS A 63 62.33 -3.05 81.05
CA LYS A 63 63.74 -3.46 81.26
C LYS A 63 64.52 -4.38 80.25
N ASN A 64 65.76 -3.91 80.03
CA ASN A 64 67.06 -4.59 79.83
C ASN A 64 67.64 -4.81 78.41
N GLU A 65 68.79 -4.13 78.23
CA GLU A 65 70.08 -4.55 77.64
C GLU A 65 70.20 -4.99 76.15
N GLY A 66 70.74 -4.05 75.37
CA GLY A 66 71.88 -4.18 74.43
C GLY A 66 72.05 -5.41 73.54
N THR A 67 71.99 -5.22 72.21
CA THR A 67 73.11 -5.45 71.25
C THR A 67 72.68 -5.19 69.80
N GLU A 68 73.67 -5.03 68.96
CA GLU A 68 73.73 -4.36 67.66
C GLU A 68 73.62 -5.35 66.47
N PHE A 69 73.50 -4.79 65.26
CA PHE A 69 73.72 -5.38 63.91
C PHE A 69 72.60 -6.12 63.15
N GLY A 70 72.40 -5.69 61.89
CA GLY A 70 72.03 -6.57 60.78
C GLY A 70 71.16 -5.95 59.67
N MET A 71 71.78 -5.48 58.58
CA MET A 71 71.13 -5.29 57.26
C MET A 71 70.58 -6.63 56.69
N ILE A 72 69.75 -6.53 55.63
CA ILE A 72 69.45 -7.48 54.49
C ILE A 72 67.93 -7.73 54.35
N PRO A 73 67.30 -7.82 53.15
CA PRO A 73 67.38 -7.04 51.90
C PRO A 73 65.97 -6.71 51.32
N ALA A 74 65.91 -6.04 50.15
CA ALA A 74 64.69 -5.89 49.35
C ALA A 74 64.26 -7.22 48.71
N MET A 75 62.96 -7.56 48.76
CA MET A 75 62.36 -8.68 48.02
C MET A 75 61.47 -8.17 46.88
N GLU A 76 61.55 -8.89 45.76
CA GLU A 76 60.94 -8.67 44.44
C GLU A 76 59.40 -8.64 44.47
N GLY A 77 58.81 -7.71 43.69
CA GLY A 77 57.37 -7.64 43.44
C GLY A 77 56.93 -8.70 42.42
N SER A 78 56.11 -9.65 42.88
CA SER A 78 55.52 -10.70 42.04
C SER A 78 54.15 -10.29 41.49
N CYS A 79 53.95 -10.50 40.18
CA CYS A 79 52.74 -10.91 39.41
C CYS A 79 51.32 -10.41 39.78
N GLU A 80 50.98 -10.24 41.05
CA GLU A 80 49.67 -9.83 41.57
C GLU A 80 49.35 -8.37 41.21
N GLU A 81 50.37 -7.51 41.14
CA GLU A 81 50.26 -6.07 40.87
C GLU A 81 49.92 -5.74 39.39
N GLU A 82 50.34 -6.60 38.46
CA GLU A 82 49.98 -6.48 37.03
C GLU A 82 48.57 -7.03 36.73
N LEU A 83 48.10 -8.00 37.53
CA LEU A 83 46.82 -8.67 37.33
C LEU A 83 45.64 -7.75 37.69
N GLU A 84 45.68 -7.10 38.84
CA GLU A 84 44.63 -6.15 39.26
C GLU A 84 44.55 -4.93 38.34
N LYS A 85 45.71 -4.46 37.85
CA LYS A 85 45.80 -3.35 36.89
C LYS A 85 45.09 -3.67 35.57
N ARG A 86 45.24 -4.91 35.07
CA ARG A 86 44.58 -5.38 33.85
C ARG A 86 43.08 -5.59 34.04
N GLU A 87 42.65 -6.09 35.19
CA GLU A 87 41.23 -6.33 35.48
C GLU A 87 40.41 -5.04 35.56
N MET A 88 40.97 -3.99 36.17
CA MET A 88 40.33 -2.67 36.29
C MET A 88 40.20 -1.96 34.94
N ILE A 89 41.26 -1.98 34.11
CA ILE A 89 41.20 -1.42 32.75
C ILE A 89 40.17 -2.18 31.90
N ALA A 90 40.14 -3.51 32.00
CA ALA A 90 39.16 -4.34 31.32
C ALA A 90 37.72 -4.11 31.82
N LEU A 91 37.52 -3.73 33.08
CA LEU A 91 36.21 -3.38 33.62
C LEU A 91 35.68 -2.08 33.02
N VAL A 92 36.52 -1.04 32.99
CA VAL A 92 36.18 0.27 32.41
C VAL A 92 35.88 0.15 30.91
N ASP A 93 36.69 -0.59 30.16
CA ASP A 93 36.45 -0.84 28.74
C ASP A 93 35.15 -1.63 28.50
N ARG A 94 34.85 -2.64 29.32
CA ARG A 94 33.60 -3.42 29.19
C ARG A 94 32.35 -2.58 29.43
N VAL A 95 32.40 -1.62 30.36
CA VAL A 95 31.27 -0.72 30.65
C VAL A 95 31.07 0.28 29.51
N LEU A 96 32.15 0.86 28.98
CA LEU A 96 32.11 1.78 27.84
C LEU A 96 31.60 1.09 26.56
N ASP A 97 32.00 -0.16 26.32
CA ASP A 97 31.60 -0.91 25.13
C ASP A 97 30.13 -1.37 25.19
N LYS A 98 29.60 -1.62 26.39
CA LYS A 98 28.18 -1.98 26.62
C LYS A 98 27.22 -0.81 26.36
N GLU A 99 27.62 0.41 26.70
CA GLU A 99 26.90 1.65 26.35
C GLU A 99 26.91 1.89 24.83
N ARG A 100 28.07 1.73 24.18
CA ARG A 100 28.24 1.89 22.72
C ARG A 100 27.34 0.94 21.91
N ARG A 101 27.18 -0.32 22.33
CA ARG A 101 26.31 -1.30 21.65
C ARG A 101 24.81 -1.03 21.85
N ARG A 102 24.40 -0.45 22.99
CA ARG A 102 23.00 -0.09 23.26
C ARG A 102 22.50 1.05 22.37
N GLY A 103 23.32 2.08 22.12
CA GLY A 103 23.00 3.18 21.21
C GLY A 103 22.88 2.73 19.74
N GLY A 104 23.84 1.94 19.26
CA GLY A 104 23.86 1.46 17.87
C GLY A 104 22.73 0.49 17.52
N CYS A 105 22.29 -0.36 18.45
CA CYS A 105 21.18 -1.28 18.21
C CYS A 105 19.83 -0.53 18.16
N ARG A 106 19.61 0.44 19.05
CA ARG A 106 18.38 1.23 19.12
C ARG A 106 18.17 2.11 17.88
N SER A 107 19.25 2.68 17.33
CA SER A 107 19.22 3.44 16.07
C SER A 107 18.87 2.57 14.85
N ARG A 108 19.40 1.33 14.76
CA ARG A 108 19.12 0.42 13.64
C ARG A 108 17.67 -0.06 13.59
N TRP A 109 17.03 -0.30 14.74
CA TRP A 109 15.61 -0.70 14.80
C TRP A 109 14.65 0.44 14.40
N GLN A 110 15.02 1.70 14.66
CA GLN A 110 14.22 2.86 14.24
C GLN A 110 14.16 3.00 12.71
N ILE A 111 15.24 2.65 12.02
CA ILE A 111 15.30 2.64 10.55
C ILE A 111 14.39 1.52 9.99
N VAL A 112 14.48 0.30 10.54
CA VAL A 112 13.67 -0.84 10.10
C VAL A 112 12.17 -0.59 10.28
N LEU A 113 11.76 0.04 11.39
CA LEU A 113 10.36 0.37 11.67
C LEU A 113 9.74 1.32 10.61
N PHE A 114 10.57 2.13 9.96
CA PHE A 114 10.14 3.09 8.93
C PHE A 114 10.07 2.47 7.53
N PHE A 115 11.04 1.61 7.19
CA PHE A 115 11.10 1.00 5.86
C PHE A 115 10.02 -0.07 5.64
N VAL A 116 9.53 -0.74 6.68
CA VAL A 116 8.49 -1.78 6.54
C VAL A 116 7.14 -1.21 6.04
N PRO A 117 6.57 -0.14 6.62
CA PRO A 117 5.36 0.51 6.08
C PRO A 117 5.57 1.10 4.70
N LEU A 118 6.74 1.73 4.44
CA LEU A 118 7.07 2.29 3.13
C LEU A 118 7.11 1.21 2.05
N PHE A 119 7.74 0.07 2.34
CA PHE A 119 7.77 -1.08 1.45
C PHE A 119 6.37 -1.64 1.19
N GLY A 120 5.53 -1.76 2.23
CA GLY A 120 4.13 -2.18 2.07
C GLY A 120 3.34 -1.24 1.15
N LEU A 121 3.52 0.08 1.29
CA LEU A 121 2.87 1.06 0.42
C LEU A 121 3.38 1.00 -1.02
N ILE A 122 4.70 0.84 -1.23
CA ILE A 122 5.26 0.67 -2.57
C ILE A 122 4.68 -0.57 -3.26
N VAL A 123 4.59 -1.69 -2.54
CA VAL A 123 3.99 -2.93 -3.06
C VAL A 123 2.52 -2.71 -3.40
N LEU A 124 1.73 -2.12 -2.50
CA LEU A 124 0.32 -1.82 -2.74
C LEU A 124 0.11 -0.85 -3.91
N SER A 125 0.92 0.20 -4.03
CA SER A 125 0.87 1.12 -5.16
C SER A 125 1.29 0.47 -6.47
N THR A 126 2.25 -0.46 -6.45
CA THR A 126 2.61 -1.23 -7.64
C THR A 126 1.47 -2.13 -8.08
N ILE A 127 0.81 -2.83 -7.14
CA ILE A 127 -0.38 -3.64 -7.43
C ILE A 127 -1.51 -2.77 -7.99
N ALA A 128 -1.80 -1.63 -7.36
CA ALA A 128 -2.82 -0.70 -7.82
C ALA A 128 -2.52 -0.15 -9.22
N LEU A 129 -1.25 0.16 -9.51
CA LEU A 129 -0.84 0.64 -10.84
C LEU A 129 -1.04 -0.44 -11.91
N VAL A 130 -0.67 -1.69 -11.62
CA VAL A 130 -0.89 -2.82 -12.53
C VAL A 130 -2.38 -3.04 -12.76
N GLN A 131 -3.20 -2.96 -11.70
CA GLN A 131 -4.66 -3.06 -11.82
C GLN A 131 -5.23 -1.98 -12.72
N ILE A 132 -4.81 -0.71 -12.55
CA ILE A 132 -5.25 0.39 -13.43
C ILE A 132 -4.82 0.15 -14.87
N PHE A 133 -3.57 -0.24 -15.11
CA PHE A 133 -3.10 -0.46 -16.47
C PHE A 133 -3.92 -1.56 -17.15
N ASN A 134 -4.20 -2.65 -16.43
CA ASN A 134 -5.06 -3.71 -16.92
C ASN A 134 -6.52 -3.24 -17.10
N GLY A 135 -7.05 -2.46 -16.17
CA GLY A 135 -8.41 -1.90 -16.24
C GLY A 135 -8.59 -0.94 -17.41
N ILE A 136 -7.62 -0.04 -17.65
CA ILE A 136 -7.60 0.86 -18.82
C ILE A 136 -7.58 0.04 -20.11
N ASN A 137 -6.69 -0.95 -20.22
CA ASN A 137 -6.61 -1.77 -21.43
C ASN A 137 -7.90 -2.56 -21.67
N GLN A 138 -8.49 -3.14 -20.63
CA GLN A 138 -9.76 -3.86 -20.74
C GLN A 138 -10.92 -2.93 -21.12
N ALA A 139 -11.00 -1.75 -20.50
CA ALA A 139 -12.02 -0.77 -20.81
C ALA A 139 -11.86 -0.24 -22.25
N GLN A 140 -10.64 0.00 -22.72
CA GLN A 140 -10.39 0.41 -24.10
C GLN A 140 -10.80 -0.68 -25.10
N LEU A 141 -10.44 -1.94 -24.84
CA LEU A 141 -10.84 -3.07 -25.69
C LEU A 141 -12.37 -3.23 -25.73
N ALA A 142 -13.04 -3.13 -24.57
CA ALA A 142 -14.49 -3.17 -24.50
C ALA A 142 -15.14 -1.97 -25.22
N ALA A 143 -14.56 -0.77 -25.14
CA ALA A 143 -15.06 0.43 -25.82
C ALA A 143 -15.01 0.28 -27.35
N THR A 144 -13.86 -0.18 -27.88
CA THR A 144 -13.71 -0.45 -29.31
C THR A 144 -14.70 -1.52 -29.77
N SER A 145 -14.87 -2.58 -28.98
CA SER A 145 -15.80 -3.65 -29.30
C SER A 145 -17.27 -3.20 -29.32
N VAL A 146 -17.68 -2.35 -28.37
CA VAL A 146 -19.03 -1.73 -28.37
C VAL A 146 -19.20 -0.79 -29.56
N SER A 147 -18.14 -0.07 -29.96
CA SER A 147 -18.16 0.78 -31.16
C SER A 147 -18.35 -0.04 -32.44
N ASP A 148 -17.65 -1.16 -32.56
CA ASP A 148 -17.77 -2.06 -33.72
C ASP A 148 -19.16 -2.70 -33.77
N PHE A 149 -19.72 -3.10 -32.62
CA PHE A 149 -21.11 -3.55 -32.51
C PHE A 149 -22.11 -2.51 -33.05
N VAL A 150 -21.98 -1.24 -32.65
CA VAL A 150 -22.87 -0.15 -33.11
C VAL A 150 -22.81 0.05 -34.62
N GLN A 151 -21.61 -0.02 -35.21
CA GLN A 151 -21.47 0.17 -36.65
C GLN A 151 -22.06 -0.99 -37.46
N LEU A 152 -21.89 -2.23 -36.97
CA LEU A 152 -22.54 -3.40 -37.56
C LEU A 152 -24.05 -3.36 -37.39
N ASP A 153 -24.55 -2.91 -36.22
CA ASP A 153 -25.97 -2.71 -35.94
C ASP A 153 -26.61 -1.73 -36.94
N ASP A 154 -25.95 -0.59 -37.18
CA ASP A 154 -26.41 0.38 -38.16
C ASP A 154 -26.39 -0.20 -39.59
N LEU A 155 -25.39 -0.98 -39.96
CA LEU A 155 -25.37 -1.65 -41.28
C LEU A 155 -26.52 -2.66 -41.42
N VAL A 156 -26.78 -3.44 -40.37
CA VAL A 156 -27.91 -4.38 -40.33
C VAL A 156 -29.24 -3.63 -40.49
N ASP A 157 -29.43 -2.51 -39.78
CA ASP A 157 -30.66 -1.72 -39.86
C ASP A 157 -30.95 -1.21 -41.29
N SER A 158 -29.94 -0.76 -42.03
CA SER A 158 -30.16 -0.31 -43.43
C SER A 158 -30.45 -1.49 -44.37
N LEU A 159 -29.78 -2.64 -44.18
CA LEU A 159 -30.08 -3.86 -44.93
C LEU A 159 -31.47 -4.42 -44.62
N GLN A 160 -31.97 -4.28 -43.40
CA GLN A 160 -33.34 -4.66 -43.05
C GLN A 160 -34.37 -3.80 -43.79
N LEU A 161 -34.08 -2.51 -43.99
CA LEU A 161 -34.90 -1.60 -44.80
C LEU A 161 -34.83 -1.95 -46.30
N GLU A 162 -33.65 -2.29 -46.82
CA GLU A 162 -33.50 -2.81 -48.19
C GLU A 162 -34.32 -4.09 -48.38
N ARG A 163 -34.24 -5.04 -47.43
CA ARG A 163 -34.99 -6.29 -47.43
C ARG A 163 -36.50 -6.06 -47.55
N GLY A 164 -37.03 -5.17 -46.71
CA GLY A 164 -38.47 -4.91 -46.67
C GLY A 164 -38.97 -4.15 -47.91
N THR A 165 -38.20 -3.19 -48.42
CA THR A 165 -38.56 -2.47 -49.66
C THR A 165 -38.43 -3.35 -50.90
N SER A 166 -37.41 -4.20 -50.95
CA SER A 166 -37.26 -5.25 -51.97
C SER A 166 -38.43 -6.22 -51.96
N ALA A 167 -38.91 -6.61 -50.78
CA ALA A 167 -40.05 -7.52 -50.66
C ALA A 167 -41.33 -6.94 -51.28
N ILE A 168 -41.62 -5.65 -51.07
CA ILE A 168 -42.77 -4.97 -51.70
C ILE A 168 -42.59 -4.90 -53.22
N TYR A 169 -41.38 -4.58 -53.68
CA TYR A 169 -41.09 -4.49 -55.12
C TYR A 169 -41.28 -5.85 -55.81
N LEU A 170 -40.71 -6.92 -55.23
CA LEU A 170 -40.82 -8.28 -55.77
C LEU A 170 -42.24 -8.84 -55.67
N SER A 171 -42.97 -8.60 -54.57
CA SER A 171 -44.38 -9.04 -54.44
C SER A 171 -45.30 -8.35 -55.44
N SER A 172 -44.95 -7.13 -55.87
CA SER A 172 -45.64 -6.42 -56.95
C SER A 172 -45.19 -6.83 -58.36
N ASN A 173 -44.35 -7.86 -58.49
CA ASN A 173 -43.73 -8.28 -59.76
C ASN A 173 -43.03 -7.11 -60.48
N GLY A 174 -42.37 -6.24 -59.73
CA GLY A 174 -41.64 -5.08 -60.24
C GLY A 174 -42.49 -3.87 -60.64
N THR A 175 -43.80 -3.90 -60.43
CA THR A 175 -44.70 -2.80 -60.85
C THR A 175 -44.74 -1.62 -59.88
N ASN A 176 -44.34 -1.82 -58.61
CA ASN A 176 -44.32 -0.76 -57.60
C ASN A 176 -43.09 0.14 -57.71
N VAL A 177 -43.18 1.17 -58.55
CA VAL A 177 -42.10 2.14 -58.79
C VAL A 177 -41.74 2.95 -57.53
N VAL A 178 -42.70 3.19 -56.64
CA VAL A 178 -42.45 3.91 -55.38
C VAL A 178 -41.49 3.12 -54.50
N SER A 179 -41.69 1.80 -54.39
CA SER A 179 -40.76 0.92 -53.68
C SER A 179 -39.38 0.85 -54.33
N LEU A 180 -39.31 0.87 -55.66
CA LEU A 180 -38.03 0.90 -56.40
C LEU A 180 -37.21 2.16 -56.08
N TYR A 181 -37.84 3.34 -56.12
CA TYR A 181 -37.16 4.59 -55.77
C TYR A 181 -36.73 4.61 -54.30
N ARG A 182 -37.62 4.19 -53.39
CA ARG A 182 -37.30 4.11 -51.95
C ARG A 182 -36.13 3.16 -51.68
N MET A 183 -36.10 2.01 -52.35
CA MET A 183 -35.01 1.05 -52.26
C MET A 183 -33.68 1.67 -52.69
N TRP A 184 -33.64 2.41 -53.81
CA TRP A 184 -32.43 3.09 -54.28
C TRP A 184 -31.87 4.10 -53.27
N GLU A 185 -32.74 4.89 -52.62
CA GLU A 185 -32.30 5.82 -51.57
C GLU A 185 -31.73 5.09 -50.35
N ILE A 186 -32.36 3.99 -49.92
CA ILE A 186 -31.85 3.17 -48.81
C ILE A 186 -30.50 2.55 -49.17
N GLN A 187 -30.33 2.06 -50.40
CA GLN A 187 -29.07 1.48 -50.89
C GLN A 187 -27.90 2.45 -50.78
N LYS A 188 -28.11 3.74 -51.09
CA LYS A 188 -27.08 4.77 -50.89
C LYS A 188 -26.67 4.90 -49.42
N VAL A 189 -27.65 4.83 -48.50
CA VAL A 189 -27.40 4.90 -47.06
C VAL A 189 -26.63 3.66 -46.59
N THR A 190 -27.02 2.46 -47.04
CA THR A 190 -26.28 1.23 -46.75
C THR A 190 -24.84 1.30 -47.25
N ASP A 191 -24.62 1.76 -48.48
CA ASP A 191 -23.28 1.89 -49.05
C ASP A 191 -22.44 2.91 -48.29
N ALA A 192 -23.05 3.98 -47.78
CA ALA A 192 -22.36 4.94 -46.91
C ALA A 192 -21.96 4.30 -45.58
N ARG A 193 -22.86 3.54 -44.94
CA ARG A 193 -22.59 2.82 -43.68
C ARG A 193 -21.48 1.78 -43.85
N LEU A 194 -21.50 1.03 -44.95
CA LEU A 194 -20.45 0.07 -45.29
C LEU A 194 -19.07 0.74 -45.44
N ARG A 195 -19.01 1.91 -46.09
CA ARG A 195 -17.76 2.68 -46.22
C ARG A 195 -17.23 3.18 -44.88
N THR A 196 -18.12 3.60 -43.98
CA THR A 196 -17.73 4.14 -42.66
C THR A 196 -17.36 3.09 -41.63
N LEU A 197 -17.66 1.81 -41.89
CA LEU A 197 -17.31 0.72 -41.00
C LEU A 197 -15.80 0.75 -40.72
N ALA A 198 -15.36 0.67 -39.46
CA ALA A 198 -13.94 0.75 -39.11
C ALA A 198 -13.24 -0.56 -39.49
N ASN A 199 -13.72 -1.66 -38.92
CA ASN A 199 -13.13 -3.00 -39.05
C ASN A 199 -14.09 -3.95 -39.78
N TRP A 200 -13.56 -4.78 -40.68
CA TRP A 200 -14.31 -5.90 -41.26
C TRP A 200 -14.16 -7.14 -40.37
N PRO A 201 -15.22 -7.94 -40.14
CA PRO A 201 -15.12 -9.16 -39.33
C PRO A 201 -14.15 -10.18 -39.93
N GLU A 202 -13.31 -10.81 -39.10
CA GLU A 202 -12.27 -11.75 -39.59
C GLU A 202 -12.85 -13.02 -40.24
N GLN A 203 -14.04 -13.46 -39.82
CA GLN A 203 -14.70 -14.66 -40.31
C GLN A 203 -16.12 -14.34 -40.76
N PHE A 204 -16.26 -13.91 -42.02
CA PHE A 204 -17.55 -13.64 -42.64
C PHE A 204 -17.77 -14.55 -43.85
N VAL A 205 -18.83 -15.37 -43.81
CA VAL A 205 -19.15 -16.34 -44.87
C VAL A 205 -20.61 -16.20 -45.26
N LEU A 206 -20.88 -15.89 -46.53
CA LEU A 206 -22.23 -15.86 -47.08
C LEU A 206 -22.54 -17.17 -47.79
N GLY A 207 -23.27 -18.05 -47.11
CA GLY A 207 -23.55 -19.39 -47.62
C GLY A 207 -22.28 -20.24 -47.66
N SER A 208 -21.73 -20.46 -48.84
CA SER A 208 -20.44 -21.14 -49.05
C SER A 208 -19.28 -20.18 -49.33
N ASP A 209 -19.57 -18.90 -49.57
CA ASP A 209 -18.60 -17.97 -50.13
C ASP A 209 -17.97 -17.13 -49.01
N PRO A 210 -16.65 -17.26 -48.77
CA PRO A 210 -15.96 -16.41 -47.82
C PRO A 210 -15.89 -14.98 -48.38
N ILE A 211 -16.16 -13.99 -47.52
CA ILE A 211 -16.09 -12.57 -47.85
C ILE A 211 -14.94 -11.96 -47.05
N HIS A 212 -13.87 -11.60 -47.73
CA HIS A 212 -12.63 -11.21 -47.07
C HIS A 212 -12.61 -9.74 -46.66
N ASP A 213 -13.30 -8.88 -47.40
CA ASP A 213 -13.31 -7.45 -47.16
C ASP A 213 -14.64 -6.78 -47.56
N LYS A 214 -14.67 -5.45 -47.41
CA LYS A 214 -15.84 -4.61 -47.69
C LYS A 214 -16.18 -4.55 -49.18
N ASP A 215 -15.19 -4.68 -50.07
CA ASP A 215 -15.40 -4.59 -51.51
C ASP A 215 -15.98 -5.91 -52.06
N ASP A 216 -15.50 -7.05 -51.54
CA ASP A 216 -16.10 -8.37 -51.78
C ASP A 216 -17.57 -8.38 -51.33
N PHE A 217 -17.84 -7.84 -50.14
CA PHE A 217 -19.19 -7.73 -49.60
C PHE A 217 -20.08 -6.83 -50.46
N ARG A 218 -19.55 -5.69 -50.90
CA ARG A 218 -20.25 -4.77 -51.81
C ARG A 218 -20.59 -5.47 -53.12
N ALA A 219 -19.65 -6.19 -53.71
CA ALA A 219 -19.88 -6.94 -54.94
C ALA A 219 -20.96 -8.02 -54.75
N ALA A 220 -20.99 -8.70 -53.60
CA ALA A 220 -22.05 -9.64 -53.26
C ALA A 220 -23.42 -8.97 -53.11
N LEU A 221 -23.48 -7.81 -52.45
CA LEU A 221 -24.70 -7.01 -52.36
C LEU A 221 -25.17 -6.51 -53.73
N ASP A 222 -24.28 -6.08 -54.60
CA ASP A 222 -24.65 -5.58 -55.92
C ASP A 222 -25.23 -6.70 -56.79
N ARG A 223 -24.67 -7.92 -56.74
CA ARG A 223 -25.26 -9.11 -57.38
C ARG A 223 -26.68 -9.41 -56.85
N LEU A 224 -26.87 -9.31 -55.53
CA LEU A 224 -28.18 -9.48 -54.91
C LEU A 224 -29.14 -8.39 -55.40
N ARG A 225 -28.73 -7.12 -55.40
CA ARG A 225 -29.54 -5.98 -55.84
C ARG A 225 -29.90 -6.06 -57.32
N ASP A 226 -29.02 -6.57 -58.17
CA ASP A 226 -29.30 -6.83 -59.58
C ASP A 226 -30.36 -7.93 -59.73
N SER A 227 -30.28 -8.99 -58.93
CA SER A 227 -31.29 -10.06 -58.94
C SER A 227 -32.69 -9.56 -58.59
N VAL A 228 -32.78 -8.61 -57.64
CA VAL A 228 -34.02 -7.93 -57.22
C VAL A 228 -34.51 -6.97 -58.30
N ARG A 229 -33.64 -6.11 -58.83
CA ARG A 229 -33.99 -5.12 -59.87
C ARG A 229 -34.52 -5.77 -61.15
N ASN A 230 -33.94 -6.90 -61.54
CA ASN A 230 -34.38 -7.65 -62.71
C ASN A 230 -35.57 -8.58 -62.43
N VAL A 231 -36.09 -8.60 -61.20
CA VAL A 231 -37.18 -9.50 -60.75
C VAL A 231 -36.87 -10.96 -61.09
N SER A 232 -35.59 -11.33 -61.02
CA SER A 232 -35.11 -12.68 -61.35
C SER A 232 -35.29 -13.68 -60.21
N VAL A 233 -35.65 -13.18 -59.02
CA VAL A 233 -35.89 -13.94 -57.81
C VAL A 233 -37.29 -13.68 -57.28
N ASP A 234 -37.90 -14.70 -56.68
CA ASP A 234 -39.17 -14.55 -55.98
C ASP A 234 -39.00 -13.75 -54.68
N PHE A 235 -40.06 -13.10 -54.20
CA PHE A 235 -40.01 -12.30 -52.97
C PHE A 235 -39.53 -13.12 -51.76
N ARG A 236 -39.87 -14.42 -51.66
CA ARG A 236 -39.44 -15.28 -50.55
C ARG A 236 -37.93 -15.47 -50.56
N ASP A 237 -37.36 -15.72 -51.74
CA ASP A 237 -35.92 -15.92 -51.90
C ASP A 237 -35.16 -14.61 -51.74
N GLY A 238 -35.73 -13.49 -52.21
CA GLY A 238 -35.22 -12.15 -51.92
C GLY A 238 -35.12 -11.87 -50.41
N ILE A 239 -36.17 -12.16 -49.63
CA ILE A 239 -36.13 -12.00 -48.17
C ILE A 239 -35.07 -12.94 -47.56
N ARG A 240 -34.99 -14.21 -47.98
CA ARG A 240 -34.00 -15.17 -47.47
C ARG A 240 -32.55 -14.72 -47.72
N LEU A 241 -32.25 -14.18 -48.90
CA LEU A 241 -30.91 -13.71 -49.25
C LEU A 241 -30.48 -12.56 -48.34
N TYR A 242 -31.31 -11.53 -48.17
CA TYR A 242 -31.01 -10.46 -47.21
C TYR A 242 -30.94 -10.98 -45.77
N THR A 243 -31.82 -11.90 -45.37
CA THR A 243 -31.77 -12.52 -44.04
C THR A 243 -30.50 -13.31 -43.80
N ALA A 244 -29.96 -14.00 -44.81
CA ALA A 244 -28.66 -14.67 -44.69
C ALA A 244 -27.56 -13.64 -44.41
N VAL A 245 -27.56 -12.53 -45.13
CA VAL A 245 -26.60 -11.43 -44.92
C VAL A 245 -26.71 -10.84 -43.52
N THR A 246 -27.92 -10.46 -43.07
CA THR A 246 -28.11 -9.86 -41.74
C THR A 246 -27.76 -10.84 -40.62
N ASN A 247 -28.03 -12.13 -40.78
CA ASN A 247 -27.65 -13.14 -39.79
C ASN A 247 -26.15 -13.24 -39.58
N GLU A 248 -25.35 -13.23 -40.65
CA GLU A 248 -23.88 -13.28 -40.53
C GLU A 248 -23.32 -12.00 -39.93
N LEU A 249 -23.89 -10.83 -40.27
CA LEU A 249 -23.49 -9.56 -39.63
C LEU A 249 -23.82 -9.55 -38.14
N MET A 250 -25.00 -10.04 -37.75
CA MET A 250 -25.38 -10.15 -36.33
C MET A 250 -24.53 -11.18 -35.58
N LYS A 251 -24.09 -12.26 -36.23
CA LYS A 251 -23.14 -13.23 -35.65
C LYS A 251 -21.79 -12.56 -35.41
N ALA A 252 -21.24 -11.87 -36.40
CA ALA A 252 -20.01 -11.10 -36.25
C ALA A 252 -20.12 -10.09 -35.08
N ALA A 253 -21.23 -9.35 -35.03
CA ALA A 253 -21.54 -8.42 -33.95
C ALA A 253 -21.66 -9.08 -32.56
N SER A 254 -21.93 -10.38 -32.49
CA SER A 254 -22.01 -11.14 -31.22
C SER A 254 -20.66 -11.69 -30.78
N TYR A 255 -19.82 -12.15 -31.71
CA TYR A 255 -18.55 -12.83 -31.40
C TYR A 255 -17.40 -11.87 -31.05
N GLU A 256 -17.41 -10.66 -31.62
CA GLU A 256 -16.36 -9.66 -31.38
C GLU A 256 -16.44 -9.01 -29.99
N VAL A 257 -17.45 -9.34 -29.19
CA VAL A 257 -17.75 -8.61 -27.95
C VAL A 257 -17.27 -9.30 -26.68
N LYS A 258 -16.11 -8.86 -26.19
CA LYS A 258 -15.53 -9.24 -24.89
C LYS A 258 -15.76 -8.14 -23.86
N ILE A 259 -16.85 -8.23 -23.12
CA ILE A 259 -17.21 -7.25 -22.08
C ILE A 259 -17.11 -7.90 -20.69
N PRO A 260 -16.49 -7.23 -19.70
CA PRO A 260 -16.36 -7.77 -18.35
C PRO A 260 -17.65 -7.68 -17.52
N GLY A 261 -17.83 -8.65 -16.62
CA GLY A 261 -18.70 -8.54 -15.44
C GLY A 261 -20.17 -8.21 -15.74
N LYS A 262 -20.72 -7.20 -15.05
CA LYS A 262 -22.13 -6.82 -15.12
C LYS A 262 -22.53 -6.16 -16.43
N LEU A 263 -21.59 -5.59 -17.18
CA LEU A 263 -21.86 -4.96 -18.47
C LEU A 263 -22.26 -5.99 -19.55
N TRP A 264 -21.87 -7.26 -19.36
CA TRP A 264 -22.31 -8.37 -20.21
C TRP A 264 -23.84 -8.50 -20.24
N THR A 265 -24.55 -8.28 -19.12
CA THR A 265 -26.02 -8.43 -19.12
C THR A 265 -26.70 -7.35 -19.96
N LEU A 266 -26.18 -6.12 -19.96
CA LEU A 266 -26.65 -5.04 -20.83
C LEU A 266 -26.41 -5.37 -22.30
N LEU A 267 -25.26 -5.93 -22.63
CA LEU A 267 -24.95 -6.37 -24.00
C LEU A 267 -25.88 -7.50 -24.44
N VAL A 268 -26.10 -8.52 -23.60
CA VAL A 268 -27.01 -9.61 -23.92
C VAL A 268 -28.43 -9.08 -24.15
N ALA A 269 -28.88 -8.12 -23.34
CA ALA A 269 -30.15 -7.45 -23.59
C ALA A 269 -30.16 -6.71 -24.95
N ALA A 270 -29.08 -5.98 -25.30
CA ALA A 270 -28.95 -5.28 -26.57
C ALA A 270 -28.88 -6.24 -27.80
N LEU A 271 -28.22 -7.39 -27.65
CA LEU A 271 -28.18 -8.43 -28.68
C LEU A 271 -29.55 -9.10 -28.85
N ALA A 272 -30.27 -9.34 -27.75
CA ALA A 272 -31.62 -9.88 -27.78
C ALA A 272 -32.60 -8.89 -28.44
N THR A 273 -32.48 -7.58 -28.18
CA THR A 273 -33.30 -6.57 -28.88
C THR A 273 -32.97 -6.50 -30.37
N LEU A 274 -31.71 -6.65 -30.76
CA LEU A 274 -31.30 -6.76 -32.17
C LEU A 274 -31.87 -8.02 -32.86
N ARG A 275 -31.82 -9.18 -32.21
CA ARG A 275 -32.43 -10.40 -32.78
C ARG A 275 -33.95 -10.29 -32.88
N ALA A 276 -34.59 -9.68 -31.88
CA ALA A 276 -36.02 -9.41 -31.92
C ALA A 276 -36.38 -8.48 -33.09
N SER A 277 -35.62 -7.39 -33.29
CA SER A 277 -35.88 -6.44 -34.38
C SER A 277 -35.63 -7.06 -35.76
N ASP A 278 -34.65 -7.95 -35.93
CA ASP A 278 -34.48 -8.66 -37.20
C ASP A 278 -35.65 -9.59 -37.51
N ALA A 279 -36.13 -10.37 -36.52
CA ALA A 279 -37.31 -11.19 -36.69
C ALA A 279 -38.56 -10.36 -37.04
N MET A 280 -38.75 -9.19 -36.40
CA MET A 280 -39.78 -8.21 -36.77
C MET A 280 -39.59 -7.70 -38.21
N GLY A 281 -38.35 -7.45 -38.65
CA GLY A 281 -38.05 -7.02 -40.00
C GLY A 281 -38.38 -8.08 -41.05
N ILE A 282 -38.25 -9.37 -40.72
CA ILE A 282 -38.71 -10.49 -41.56
C ILE A 282 -40.24 -10.54 -41.59
N GLN A 283 -40.91 -10.40 -40.43
CA GLN A 283 -42.37 -10.30 -40.37
C GLN A 283 -42.90 -9.12 -41.19
N ARG A 284 -42.23 -7.97 -41.12
CA ARG A 284 -42.56 -6.77 -41.91
C ARG A 284 -42.53 -7.11 -43.40
N ALA A 285 -41.45 -7.71 -43.88
CA ALA A 285 -41.30 -8.07 -45.29
C ALA A 285 -42.35 -9.10 -45.76
N ILE A 286 -42.63 -10.13 -44.96
CA ILE A 286 -43.65 -11.13 -45.27
C ILE A 286 -45.06 -10.51 -45.26
N GLY A 287 -45.39 -9.70 -44.27
CA GLY A 287 -46.70 -9.04 -44.19
C GLY A 287 -46.91 -8.04 -45.33
N SER A 288 -45.88 -7.30 -45.74
CA SER A 288 -45.94 -6.44 -46.92
C SER A 288 -46.26 -7.24 -48.18
N ALA A 289 -45.67 -8.43 -48.33
CA ALA A 289 -46.01 -9.34 -49.43
C ALA A 289 -47.44 -9.86 -49.32
N PHE A 290 -47.92 -10.23 -48.12
CA PHE A 290 -49.31 -10.65 -47.87
C PHE A 290 -50.32 -9.59 -48.31
N PHE A 291 -50.13 -8.34 -47.89
CA PHE A 291 -51.05 -7.24 -48.23
C PHE A 291 -50.97 -6.85 -49.71
N SER A 292 -49.84 -7.08 -50.38
CA SER A 292 -49.69 -6.88 -51.82
C SER A 292 -50.36 -7.98 -52.64
N LEU A 293 -50.23 -9.24 -52.20
CA LEU A 293 -50.68 -10.44 -52.93
C LEU A 293 -52.07 -10.94 -52.51
N CYS A 294 -52.67 -10.33 -51.48
CA CYS A 294 -53.93 -10.78 -50.87
C CYS A 294 -53.87 -12.20 -50.28
N GLY A 295 -52.69 -12.65 -49.86
CA GLY A 295 -52.51 -13.99 -49.31
C GLY A 295 -51.06 -14.44 -49.21
N LEU A 296 -50.86 -15.54 -48.49
CA LEU A 296 -49.58 -16.24 -48.40
C LEU A 296 -49.78 -17.72 -48.71
N ASP A 297 -48.73 -18.35 -49.22
CA ASP A 297 -48.68 -19.81 -49.26
C ASP A 297 -48.47 -20.40 -47.85
N ARG A 298 -48.74 -21.69 -47.70
CA ARG A 298 -48.64 -22.38 -46.40
C ARG A 298 -47.21 -22.37 -45.82
N ALA A 299 -46.19 -22.32 -46.67
CA ALA A 299 -44.80 -22.27 -46.23
C ALA A 299 -44.46 -20.90 -45.62
N THR A 300 -44.81 -19.81 -46.31
CA THR A 300 -44.53 -18.44 -45.87
C THR A 300 -45.38 -18.05 -44.67
N TYR A 301 -46.64 -18.51 -44.61
CA TYR A 301 -47.47 -18.33 -43.42
C TYR A 301 -46.83 -18.99 -42.18
N ARG A 302 -46.36 -20.24 -42.29
CA ARG A 302 -45.65 -20.91 -41.19
C ARG A 302 -44.37 -20.17 -40.80
N TRP A 303 -43.67 -19.61 -41.79
CA TRP A 303 -42.49 -18.80 -41.53
C TRP A 303 -42.83 -17.53 -40.76
N PHE A 304 -43.91 -16.83 -41.12
CA PHE A 304 -44.41 -15.67 -40.40
C PHE A 304 -44.71 -15.99 -38.92
N VAL A 305 -45.46 -17.07 -38.67
CA VAL A 305 -45.79 -17.52 -37.31
C VAL A 305 -44.54 -17.88 -36.52
N LYS A 306 -43.57 -18.57 -37.14
CA LYS A 306 -42.28 -18.87 -36.50
C LYS A 306 -41.55 -17.60 -36.07
N MET A 307 -41.53 -16.57 -36.92
CA MET A 307 -40.91 -15.29 -36.58
C MET A 307 -41.67 -14.55 -35.47
N ASP A 308 -42.99 -14.71 -35.39
CA ASP A 308 -43.77 -14.14 -34.26
C ASP A 308 -43.37 -14.75 -32.92
N CYS A 309 -43.19 -16.07 -32.88
CA CYS A 309 -42.68 -16.76 -31.71
C CYS A 309 -41.25 -16.34 -31.37
N GLU A 310 -40.39 -16.18 -32.40
CA GLU A 310 -39.00 -15.73 -32.21
C GLU A 310 -38.95 -14.35 -31.58
N VAL A 311 -39.76 -13.40 -32.07
CA VAL A 311 -39.89 -12.06 -31.48
C VAL A 311 -40.21 -12.16 -30.00
N VAL A 312 -41.27 -12.88 -29.62
CA VAL A 312 -41.68 -13.01 -28.21
C VAL A 312 -40.59 -13.66 -27.35
N SER A 313 -39.89 -14.65 -27.89
CA SER A 313 -38.77 -15.32 -27.20
C SER A 313 -37.63 -14.35 -26.90
N GLN A 314 -37.17 -13.61 -27.91
CA GLN A 314 -36.07 -12.65 -27.76
C GLN A 314 -36.45 -11.46 -26.89
N GLN A 315 -37.70 -10.99 -26.96
CA GLN A 315 -38.23 -9.96 -26.06
C GLN A 315 -38.15 -10.39 -24.59
N ARG A 316 -38.61 -11.61 -24.28
CA ARG A 316 -38.53 -12.17 -22.93
C ARG A 316 -37.09 -12.32 -22.46
N MET A 317 -36.19 -12.73 -23.34
CA MET A 317 -34.76 -12.77 -23.04
C MET A 317 -34.24 -11.38 -22.65
N ALA A 318 -34.55 -10.34 -23.43
CA ALA A 318 -34.14 -8.97 -23.12
C ALA A 318 -34.68 -8.49 -21.75
N PHE A 319 -35.94 -8.81 -21.41
CA PHE A 319 -36.54 -8.44 -20.12
C PHE A 319 -35.86 -9.12 -18.93
N LEU A 320 -35.39 -10.37 -19.09
CA LEU A 320 -34.69 -11.10 -18.03
C LEU A 320 -33.32 -10.47 -17.71
N PHE A 321 -32.63 -9.95 -18.72
CA PHE A 321 -31.30 -9.35 -18.53
C PHE A 321 -31.34 -7.88 -18.16
N HIS A 322 -32.41 -7.14 -18.50
CA HIS A 322 -32.56 -5.74 -18.12
C HIS A 322 -34.03 -5.29 -18.00
N SER A 323 -34.47 -5.00 -16.76
CA SER A 323 -35.85 -4.60 -16.45
C SER A 323 -36.28 -3.27 -17.08
N GLY A 324 -35.34 -2.39 -17.41
CA GLY A 324 -35.62 -1.14 -18.12
C GLY A 324 -36.23 -1.36 -19.50
N VAL A 325 -35.90 -2.48 -20.17
CA VAL A 325 -36.44 -2.85 -21.48
C VAL A 325 -37.94 -3.15 -21.37
N GLU A 326 -38.35 -3.90 -20.35
CA GLU A 326 -39.77 -4.21 -20.12
C GLU A 326 -40.58 -2.94 -19.83
N THR A 327 -40.01 -2.01 -19.07
CA THR A 327 -40.67 -0.74 -18.72
C THR A 327 -40.89 0.13 -19.96
N MET A 328 -39.89 0.24 -20.85
CA MET A 328 -40.06 0.93 -22.14
C MET A 328 -41.10 0.23 -23.01
N TRP A 329 -41.03 -1.11 -23.09
CA TRP A 329 -41.95 -1.93 -23.87
C TRP A 329 -43.42 -1.76 -23.45
N ARG A 330 -43.70 -1.74 -22.15
CA ARG A 330 -45.08 -1.57 -21.63
C ARG A 330 -45.73 -0.26 -22.09
N ARG A 331 -44.95 0.80 -22.36
CA ARG A 331 -45.47 2.07 -22.91
C ARG A 331 -45.91 1.93 -24.37
N VAL A 332 -45.25 1.06 -25.13
CA VAL A 332 -45.58 0.79 -26.54
C VAL A 332 -46.91 0.03 -26.64
N LEU A 333 -47.14 -0.92 -25.73
CA LEU A 333 -48.37 -1.73 -25.69
C LEU A 333 -49.65 -0.90 -25.57
N SER A 334 -49.59 0.27 -24.93
CA SER A 334 -50.73 1.18 -24.77
C SER A 334 -50.97 2.11 -25.95
N GLY A 335 -50.12 2.09 -26.98
CA GLY A 335 -50.21 3.01 -28.12
C GLY A 335 -51.13 2.51 -29.24
N GLU A 336 -51.68 3.45 -30.00
CA GLU A 336 -52.47 3.17 -31.21
C GLU A 336 -51.68 2.37 -32.26
N LEU A 337 -50.38 2.61 -32.36
CA LEU A 337 -49.48 1.87 -33.25
C LEU A 337 -49.54 0.36 -32.98
N TYR A 338 -49.47 -0.05 -31.71
CA TYR A 338 -49.49 -1.48 -31.37
C TYR A 338 -50.87 -2.08 -31.63
N ALA A 339 -51.95 -1.35 -31.34
CA ALA A 339 -53.31 -1.78 -31.66
C ALA A 339 -53.51 -2.01 -33.17
N ASN A 340 -53.02 -1.10 -34.02
CA ASN A 340 -53.07 -1.23 -35.47
C ASN A 340 -52.31 -2.47 -35.96
N ILE A 341 -51.08 -2.67 -35.47
CA ILE A 341 -50.26 -3.85 -35.83
C ILE A 341 -50.97 -5.15 -35.42
N VAL A 342 -51.57 -5.20 -34.23
CA VAL A 342 -52.33 -6.38 -33.77
C VAL A 342 -53.55 -6.62 -34.67
N GLY A 343 -54.26 -5.57 -35.08
CA GLY A 343 -55.34 -5.65 -36.06
C GLY A 343 -54.88 -6.25 -37.39
N MET A 344 -53.81 -5.71 -37.97
CA MET A 344 -53.24 -6.22 -39.22
C MET A 344 -52.68 -7.66 -39.08
N LYS A 345 -52.12 -8.02 -37.92
CA LYS A 345 -51.74 -9.41 -37.61
C LYS A 345 -52.96 -10.34 -37.57
N SER A 346 -54.10 -9.86 -37.06
CA SER A 346 -55.35 -10.62 -37.08
C SER A 346 -55.80 -10.94 -38.51
N ASP A 347 -55.65 -9.99 -39.44
CA ASP A 347 -55.94 -10.23 -40.87
C ASP A 347 -55.02 -11.28 -41.49
N LEU A 348 -53.73 -11.26 -41.13
CA LEU A 348 -52.75 -12.28 -41.50
C LEU A 348 -53.12 -13.66 -40.94
N TYR A 349 -53.55 -13.74 -39.68
CA TYR A 349 -53.95 -14.99 -39.05
C TYR A 349 -55.27 -15.55 -39.61
N ASN A 350 -56.20 -14.67 -40.00
CA ASN A 350 -57.46 -15.03 -40.63
C ASN A 350 -57.46 -14.73 -42.15
N ALA A 351 -56.41 -15.21 -42.83
CA ALA A 351 -56.16 -14.92 -44.24
C ALA A 351 -57.35 -15.24 -45.17
N SER A 352 -58.16 -16.25 -44.86
CA SER A 352 -59.36 -16.61 -45.64
C SER A 352 -60.42 -15.50 -45.64
N SER A 353 -60.59 -14.82 -44.51
CA SER A 353 -61.54 -13.70 -44.38
C SER A 353 -61.02 -12.44 -45.07
N TYR A 354 -59.71 -12.19 -44.99
CA TYR A 354 -59.09 -11.02 -45.60
C TYR A 354 -59.05 -11.12 -47.13
N ARG A 355 -58.82 -12.32 -47.66
CA ARG A 355 -58.57 -12.55 -49.09
C ARG A 355 -59.67 -12.01 -49.99
N SER A 356 -60.95 -12.30 -49.70
CA SER A 356 -62.07 -11.84 -50.52
C SER A 356 -62.21 -10.31 -50.53
N ALA A 357 -61.96 -9.66 -49.39
CA ALA A 357 -61.99 -8.20 -49.29
C ALA A 357 -60.82 -7.57 -50.07
N CYS A 358 -59.62 -8.15 -49.96
CA CYS A 358 -58.44 -7.65 -50.64
C CYS A 358 -58.51 -7.85 -52.17
N GLU A 359 -58.97 -9.02 -52.64
CA GLU A 359 -59.09 -9.30 -54.07
C GLU A 359 -60.07 -8.36 -54.79
N ALA A 360 -61.08 -7.84 -54.06
CA ALA A 360 -62.03 -6.85 -54.56
C ALA A 360 -61.47 -5.43 -54.70
N THR A 361 -60.26 -5.16 -54.18
CA THR A 361 -59.60 -3.84 -54.28
C THR A 361 -58.67 -3.73 -55.50
N ASP A 362 -58.39 -2.49 -55.91
CA ASP A 362 -57.46 -2.20 -57.00
C ASP A 362 -55.99 -2.35 -56.57
N ALA A 363 -55.08 -2.41 -57.55
CA ALA A 363 -53.66 -2.62 -57.31
C ALA A 363 -53.02 -1.52 -56.44
N ARG A 364 -53.53 -0.28 -56.53
CA ARG A 364 -53.06 0.83 -55.70
C ARG A 364 -53.43 0.63 -54.24
N SER A 365 -54.69 0.28 -53.94
CA SER A 365 -55.11 0.00 -52.56
C SER A 365 -54.33 -1.15 -51.92
N LYS A 366 -53.99 -2.21 -52.68
CA LYS A 366 -53.13 -3.31 -52.20
C LYS A 366 -51.74 -2.82 -51.83
N SER A 367 -51.14 -2.00 -52.69
CA SER A 367 -49.84 -1.36 -52.43
C SER A 367 -49.90 -0.44 -51.20
N ASP A 368 -50.97 0.35 -51.06
CA ASP A 368 -51.15 1.26 -49.93
C ASP A 368 -51.28 0.48 -48.61
N ASN A 369 -52.05 -0.61 -48.58
CA ASN A 369 -52.15 -1.50 -47.41
C ASN A 369 -50.80 -2.12 -47.03
N ALA A 370 -50.02 -2.56 -48.03
CA ALA A 370 -48.69 -3.11 -47.81
C ALA A 370 -47.71 -2.06 -47.26
N LEU A 371 -47.88 -0.79 -47.67
CA LEU A 371 -47.09 0.34 -47.20
C LEU A 371 -47.48 0.79 -45.79
N VAL A 372 -48.77 0.75 -45.44
CA VAL A 372 -49.26 0.98 -44.07
C VAL A 372 -48.63 -0.02 -43.12
N TRP A 373 -48.75 -1.32 -43.41
CA TRP A 373 -48.10 -2.37 -42.63
C TRP A 373 -46.59 -2.15 -42.52
N PHE A 374 -45.94 -1.82 -43.65
CA PHE A 374 -44.50 -1.56 -43.67
C PHE A 374 -44.13 -0.42 -42.73
N ASN A 375 -44.83 0.71 -42.81
CA ASN A 375 -44.52 1.89 -42.03
C ASN A 375 -44.82 1.67 -40.53
N ASP A 376 -45.95 1.06 -40.19
CA ASP A 376 -46.30 0.74 -38.79
C ASP A 376 -45.27 -0.21 -38.17
N MET A 377 -44.91 -1.29 -38.86
CA MET A 377 -43.85 -2.19 -38.39
C MET A 377 -42.48 -1.50 -38.34
N THR A 378 -42.21 -0.51 -39.20
CA THR A 378 -40.97 0.28 -39.13
C THR A 378 -40.95 1.14 -37.87
N SER A 379 -42.01 1.89 -37.57
CA SER A 379 -42.12 2.67 -36.33
C SER A 379 -42.06 1.79 -35.08
N TYR A 380 -42.61 0.58 -35.17
CA TYR A 380 -42.51 -0.41 -34.11
C TYR A 380 -41.06 -0.87 -33.88
N MET A 381 -40.34 -1.20 -34.95
CA MET A 381 -38.91 -1.56 -34.89
C MET A 381 -38.05 -0.38 -34.42
N ASP A 382 -38.35 0.85 -34.82
CA ASP A 382 -37.62 2.05 -34.37
C ASP A 382 -37.69 2.22 -32.85
N THR A 383 -38.80 1.81 -32.23
CA THR A 383 -38.92 1.83 -30.76
C THR A 383 -37.97 0.84 -30.08
N TRP A 384 -37.76 -0.33 -30.69
CA TRP A 384 -36.76 -1.30 -30.25
C TRP A 384 -35.34 -0.79 -30.48
N LYS A 385 -35.08 -0.08 -31.59
CA LYS A 385 -33.82 0.59 -31.85
C LYS A 385 -33.49 1.62 -30.76
N VAL A 386 -34.43 2.50 -30.39
CA VAL A 386 -34.24 3.49 -29.31
C VAL A 386 -33.89 2.80 -27.98
N THR A 387 -34.58 1.72 -27.66
CA THR A 387 -34.32 0.92 -26.46
C THR A 387 -32.90 0.35 -26.49
N ARG A 388 -32.48 -0.21 -27.62
CA ARG A 388 -31.13 -0.74 -27.84
C ARG A 388 -30.06 0.35 -27.72
N THR A 389 -30.26 1.53 -28.31
CA THR A 389 -29.35 2.67 -28.17
C THR A 389 -29.19 3.10 -26.72
N THR A 390 -30.28 3.11 -25.94
CA THR A 390 -30.23 3.45 -24.51
C THR A 390 -29.39 2.45 -23.72
N LEU A 391 -29.52 1.15 -23.99
CA LEU A 391 -28.67 0.12 -23.36
C LEU A 391 -27.20 0.30 -23.72
N ILE A 392 -26.90 0.60 -24.99
CA ILE A 392 -25.52 0.84 -25.46
C ILE A 392 -24.92 2.08 -24.80
N ASP A 393 -25.71 3.15 -24.67
CA ASP A 393 -25.24 4.38 -24.02
C ASP A 393 -24.99 4.15 -22.52
N GLU A 394 -25.82 3.35 -21.85
CA GLU A 394 -25.58 2.93 -20.47
C GLU A 394 -24.29 2.11 -20.32
N ILE A 395 -23.99 1.23 -21.29
CA ILE A 395 -22.71 0.50 -21.34
C ILE A 395 -21.55 1.49 -21.46
N LYS A 396 -21.62 2.43 -22.40
CA LYS A 396 -20.56 3.43 -22.63
C LYS A 396 -20.31 4.29 -21.39
N VAL A 397 -21.39 4.77 -20.75
CA VAL A 397 -21.30 5.57 -19.51
C VAL A 397 -20.67 4.75 -18.39
N SER A 398 -21.13 3.53 -18.17
CA SER A 398 -20.61 2.66 -17.11
C SER A 398 -19.13 2.34 -17.30
N LEU A 399 -18.71 2.09 -18.55
CA LEU A 399 -17.31 1.82 -18.89
C LEU A 399 -16.39 2.99 -18.52
N SER A 400 -16.83 4.23 -18.77
CA SER A 400 -16.09 5.43 -18.35
C SER A 400 -16.10 5.66 -16.83
N GLY A 401 -17.17 5.23 -16.14
CA GLY A 401 -17.29 5.33 -14.69
C GLY A 401 -16.35 4.39 -13.94
N ASP A 402 -16.23 3.14 -14.39
CA ASP A 402 -15.35 2.13 -13.77
C ASP A 402 -13.88 2.57 -13.82
N LEU A 403 -13.44 3.10 -14.96
CA LEU A 403 -12.12 3.73 -15.16
C LEU A 403 -11.83 4.83 -14.11
N TYR A 404 -12.80 5.68 -13.82
CA TYR A 404 -12.64 6.78 -12.87
C TYR A 404 -12.53 6.31 -11.42
N GLY A 405 -13.21 5.22 -11.07
CA GLY A 405 -13.13 4.59 -9.75
C GLY A 405 -11.72 4.06 -9.45
N GLU A 406 -11.12 3.33 -10.40
CA GLU A 406 -9.77 2.77 -10.24
C GLU A 406 -8.70 3.87 -10.13
N VAL A 407 -8.80 4.93 -10.94
CA VAL A 407 -7.88 6.08 -10.89
C VAL A 407 -7.93 6.78 -9.52
N LYS A 408 -9.11 6.93 -8.91
CA LYS A 408 -9.25 7.56 -7.58
C LYS A 408 -8.52 6.80 -6.48
N VAL A 409 -8.65 5.47 -6.48
CA VAL A 409 -8.01 4.60 -5.47
C VAL A 409 -6.48 4.73 -5.54
N SER A 410 -5.91 4.79 -6.74
CA SER A 410 -4.47 4.99 -6.90
C SER A 410 -4.01 6.40 -6.56
N ALA A 411 -4.78 7.44 -6.91
CA ALA A 411 -4.47 8.80 -6.51
C ALA A 411 -4.38 8.92 -4.97
N PHE A 412 -5.25 8.20 -4.25
CA PHE A 412 -5.20 8.11 -2.80
C PHE A 412 -3.90 7.46 -2.29
N TYR A 413 -3.50 6.29 -2.83
CA TYR A 413 -2.25 5.65 -2.42
C TYR A 413 -1.01 6.45 -2.81
N ALA A 414 -1.01 7.09 -3.98
CA ALA A 414 0.08 7.98 -4.42
C ALA A 414 0.22 9.19 -3.47
N ALA A 415 -0.90 9.80 -3.06
CA ALA A 415 -0.89 10.86 -2.05
C ALA A 415 -0.37 10.36 -0.71
N LEU A 416 -0.74 9.14 -0.29
CA LEU A 416 -0.29 8.55 0.96
C LEU A 416 1.21 8.25 0.94
N ILE A 417 1.76 7.75 -0.17
CA ILE A 417 3.21 7.62 -0.39
C ILE A 417 3.88 8.98 -0.34
N ALA A 418 3.35 9.99 -1.02
CA ALA A 418 3.94 11.34 -1.02
C ALA A 418 3.99 11.94 0.39
N ILE A 419 2.94 11.76 1.19
CA ILE A 419 2.89 12.20 2.60
C ILE A 419 3.94 11.45 3.42
N VAL A 420 4.03 10.12 3.30
CA VAL A 420 5.03 9.32 4.01
C VAL A 420 6.46 9.70 3.59
N PHE A 421 6.68 10.00 2.31
CA PHE A 421 7.97 10.44 1.80
C PHE A 421 8.36 11.84 2.31
N ILE A 422 7.44 12.81 2.27
CA ILE A 422 7.67 14.16 2.79
C ILE A 422 7.94 14.13 4.30
N THR A 423 7.11 13.41 5.07
CA THR A 423 7.33 13.25 6.52
C THR A 423 8.65 12.54 6.82
N CYS A 424 9.07 11.56 6.01
CA CYS A 424 10.40 10.95 6.11
C CYS A 424 11.50 12.00 5.94
N THR A 425 11.50 12.70 4.80
CA THR A 425 12.56 13.66 4.46
C THR A 425 12.65 14.86 5.40
N THR A 426 11.55 15.23 6.06
CA THR A 426 11.51 16.34 7.02
C THR A 426 11.86 15.91 8.44
N MET A 427 11.48 14.70 8.88
CA MET A 427 11.74 14.22 10.24
C MET A 427 13.12 13.54 10.39
N PHE A 428 13.64 12.89 9.34
CA PHE A 428 14.94 12.19 9.41
C PHE A 428 16.15 13.11 9.68
N PRO A 429 16.29 14.28 9.01
CA PRO A 429 17.44 15.15 9.22
C PRO A 429 17.49 15.69 10.64
N ASP A 430 16.37 16.12 11.22
CA ASP A 430 16.35 16.70 12.57
C ASP A 430 16.60 15.67 13.66
N MET A 431 16.08 14.44 13.50
CA MET A 431 16.28 13.39 14.49
C MET A 431 17.71 12.83 14.45
N ILE A 432 18.26 12.60 13.25
CA ILE A 432 19.64 12.15 13.06
C ILE A 432 20.63 13.26 13.37
N THR A 433 20.35 14.53 13.02
CA THR A 433 21.25 15.63 13.40
C THR A 433 21.23 15.87 14.89
N ARG A 434 20.09 15.79 15.59
CA ARG A 434 20.06 15.89 17.07
C ARG A 434 20.80 14.73 17.72
N GLN A 435 20.56 13.49 17.29
CA GLN A 435 21.29 12.32 17.80
C GLN A 435 22.78 12.36 17.45
N LEU A 436 23.18 12.78 16.25
CA LEU A 436 24.59 12.99 15.89
C LEU A 436 25.20 14.14 16.68
N ARG A 437 24.45 15.21 16.98
CA ARG A 437 24.94 16.33 17.78
C ARG A 437 25.11 15.92 19.24
N GLU A 438 24.24 15.06 19.77
CA GLU A 438 24.34 14.46 21.09
C GLU A 438 25.42 13.35 21.17
N ASP A 439 25.58 12.52 20.14
CA ASP A 439 26.66 11.51 20.03
C ASP A 439 28.04 12.15 19.74
N LEU A 440 28.11 13.26 18.99
CA LEU A 440 29.34 14.05 18.89
C LEU A 440 29.62 14.83 20.18
N ALA A 441 28.59 15.30 20.90
CA ALA A 441 28.76 15.96 22.18
C ALA A 441 29.07 14.99 23.33
N SER A 442 28.76 13.70 23.16
CA SER A 442 29.02 12.62 24.13
C SER A 442 30.17 11.71 23.73
N ARG A 443 30.87 11.96 22.60
CA ARG A 443 32.26 11.54 22.50
C ARG A 443 32.99 12.15 23.71
N PRO A 444 33.62 11.36 24.59
CA PRO A 444 34.50 11.94 25.58
C PRO A 444 35.61 12.64 24.80
N GLN A 445 35.50 13.96 24.65
CA GLN A 445 36.67 14.79 24.46
C GLN A 445 37.57 14.41 25.63
N ARG A 446 38.67 13.75 25.29
CA ARG A 446 39.76 13.43 26.19
C ARG A 446 40.01 14.65 27.09
N TYR A 447 40.31 14.38 28.35
CA TYR A 447 40.60 15.34 29.43
C TYR A 447 39.38 15.80 30.25
N CYS A 448 39.09 15.07 31.34
CA CYS A 448 38.55 15.71 32.54
C CYS A 448 39.69 16.57 33.13
N GLU A 449 39.50 17.89 33.20
CA GLU A 449 40.56 18.82 33.63
C GLU A 449 40.99 18.63 35.10
N CYS A 450 40.14 18.09 35.97
CA CYS A 450 40.49 17.77 37.36
C CYS A 450 39.59 16.64 37.87
N VAL A 451 40.18 15.62 38.51
CA VAL A 451 39.44 14.54 39.19
C VAL A 451 39.99 14.42 40.61
N THR A 452 39.08 14.38 41.59
CA THR A 452 39.43 14.21 43.01
C THR A 452 39.02 12.82 43.46
N LEU A 453 40.01 12.05 43.92
CA LEU A 453 39.82 10.69 44.44
C LEU A 453 39.85 10.72 45.96
N TYR A 454 38.87 10.06 46.59
CA TYR A 454 38.82 9.83 48.03
C TYR A 454 39.11 8.37 48.33
N PHE A 455 40.12 8.14 49.17
CA PHE A 455 40.48 6.84 49.70
C PHE A 455 40.31 6.86 51.22
N SER A 456 39.50 5.94 51.74
CA SER A 456 39.33 5.71 53.18
C SER A 456 39.56 4.24 53.51
N ASP A 457 40.35 4.02 54.56
CA ASP A 457 40.65 2.71 55.15
C ASP A 457 40.11 2.67 56.59
N ILE A 458 39.60 1.51 57.04
CA ILE A 458 39.06 1.33 58.40
C ILE A 458 40.19 0.89 59.35
N VAL A 459 40.54 1.76 60.30
CA VAL A 459 41.64 1.52 61.25
C VAL A 459 41.36 0.28 62.11
N ALA A 460 42.34 -0.63 62.15
CA ALA A 460 42.31 -1.84 62.98
C ALA A 460 41.13 -2.79 62.69
N PHE A 461 40.59 -2.77 61.46
CA PHE A 461 39.54 -3.68 61.02
C PHE A 461 39.87 -5.16 61.28
N ASP A 462 41.12 -5.58 61.05
CA ASP A 462 41.57 -6.94 61.33
C ASP A 462 41.46 -7.33 62.82
N ARG A 463 41.71 -6.39 63.74
CA ARG A 463 41.54 -6.62 65.19
C ARG A 463 40.08 -6.62 65.59
N ILE A 464 39.28 -5.72 65.02
CA ILE A 464 37.82 -5.69 65.22
C ILE A 464 37.20 -7.00 64.74
N CYS A 465 37.67 -7.54 63.61
CA CYS A 465 37.23 -8.83 63.10
C CYS A 465 37.67 -10.01 63.96
N ALA A 466 38.85 -9.92 64.60
CA ALA A 466 39.35 -10.95 65.51
C ALA A 466 38.57 -11.00 66.84
N ASP A 467 38.10 -9.85 67.33
CA ASP A 467 37.42 -9.73 68.63
C ASP A 467 35.88 -9.72 68.53
N SER A 468 35.30 -9.72 67.31
CA SER A 468 33.85 -9.59 67.09
C SER A 468 33.22 -10.80 66.40
N ASN A 469 31.94 -11.06 66.69
CA ASN A 469 31.21 -12.11 65.99
C ASN A 469 30.85 -11.69 64.55
N PRO A 470 30.77 -12.63 63.58
CA PRO A 470 30.52 -12.31 62.16
C PRO A 470 29.27 -11.46 61.91
N GLN A 471 28.21 -11.68 62.70
CA GLN A 471 26.96 -10.90 62.62
C GLN A 471 27.16 -9.43 63.01
N GLN A 472 28.03 -9.15 63.99
CA GLN A 472 28.34 -7.79 64.44
C GLN A 472 29.17 -7.04 63.39
N ILE A 473 30.11 -7.73 62.73
CA ILE A 473 30.92 -7.17 61.63
C ILE A 473 30.04 -6.79 60.44
N VAL A 474 29.10 -7.67 60.06
CA VAL A 474 28.17 -7.39 58.96
C VAL A 474 27.25 -6.21 59.29
N MET A 475 26.73 -6.13 60.52
CA MET A 475 25.91 -4.98 60.95
C MET A 475 26.70 -3.67 60.99
N LEU A 476 27.96 -3.72 61.46
CA LEU A 476 28.86 -2.56 61.49
C LEU A 476 29.12 -2.03 60.07
N LEU A 477 29.58 -2.91 59.16
CA LEU A 477 29.86 -2.55 57.78
C LEU A 477 28.60 -2.08 57.05
N SER A 478 27.47 -2.77 57.22
CA SER A 478 26.20 -2.39 56.60
C SER A 478 25.77 -0.98 57.03
N LYS A 479 25.87 -0.66 58.33
CA LYS A 479 25.48 0.67 58.84
C LYS A 479 26.43 1.78 58.39
N MET A 480 27.73 1.49 58.34
CA MET A 480 28.73 2.42 57.82
C MET A 480 28.52 2.70 56.33
N TYR A 481 28.38 1.66 55.50
CA TYR A 481 28.18 1.82 54.06
C TYR A 481 26.83 2.45 53.73
N CYS A 482 25.73 2.14 54.43
CA CYS A 482 24.46 2.82 54.22
C CYS A 482 24.53 4.32 54.53
N ASN A 483 25.25 4.73 55.58
CA ASN A 483 25.44 6.15 55.91
C ASN A 483 26.32 6.86 54.87
N LEU A 484 27.37 6.19 54.38
CA LEU A 484 28.23 6.72 53.31
C LEU A 484 27.46 6.82 51.98
N ASP A 485 26.65 5.82 51.63
CA ASP A 485 25.80 5.84 50.43
C ASP A 485 24.74 6.94 50.51
N ALA A 486 24.18 7.21 51.70
CA ALA A 486 23.27 8.33 51.93
C ALA A 486 23.98 9.69 51.77
N ALA A 487 25.23 9.81 52.20
CA ALA A 487 26.04 11.00 51.97
C ALA A 487 26.37 11.19 50.48
N ILE A 488 26.74 10.12 49.77
CA ILE A 488 27.00 10.14 48.31
C ILE A 488 25.76 10.56 47.52
N ASN A 489 24.56 10.10 47.86
CA ASN A 489 23.37 10.53 47.13
C ASN A 489 23.07 12.03 47.29
N ARG A 490 23.66 12.71 48.29
CA ARG A 490 23.44 14.13 48.57
C ARG A 490 24.43 15.06 47.86
N TYR A 491 25.60 14.55 47.50
CA TYR A 491 26.66 15.27 46.79
C TYR A 491 26.94 14.53 45.49
N ASP A 492 26.84 15.14 44.30
CA ASP A 492 26.90 14.50 42.96
C ASP A 492 28.25 13.80 42.68
N VAL A 493 28.48 12.68 43.35
CA VAL A 493 29.76 11.97 43.48
C VAL A 493 29.52 10.52 43.12
N TYR A 494 30.45 9.92 42.36
CA TYR A 494 30.28 8.56 41.84
C TYR A 494 31.01 7.53 42.71
N LYS A 495 30.26 6.51 43.18
CA LYS A 495 30.81 5.34 43.88
C LYS A 495 31.38 4.38 42.84
N VAL A 496 32.69 4.14 42.88
CA VAL A 496 33.37 3.31 41.88
C VAL A 496 33.31 1.83 42.26
N GLU A 497 33.64 1.47 43.51
CA GLU A 497 33.33 0.18 44.17
C GLU A 497 33.95 0.13 45.58
N SER A 498 33.52 -0.83 46.42
CA SER A 498 34.00 -1.03 47.81
C SER A 498 34.44 -2.48 48.03
N SER A 499 35.66 -2.71 48.53
CA SER A 499 36.15 -4.04 48.89
C SER A 499 36.60 -4.07 50.35
N HIS A 500 36.00 -4.97 51.14
CA HIS A 500 36.39 -5.35 52.51
C HIS A 500 36.52 -4.20 53.52
N ASP A 501 37.67 -3.55 53.57
CA ASP A 501 38.10 -2.51 54.52
C ASP A 501 38.28 -1.13 53.86
N LYS A 502 38.12 -1.04 52.53
CA LYS A 502 38.42 0.15 51.73
C LYS A 502 37.20 0.73 51.04
N TYR A 503 37.11 2.05 51.05
CA TYR A 503 36.08 2.81 50.38
C TYR A 503 36.69 3.80 49.38
N MET A 504 36.29 3.70 48.11
CA MET A 504 36.75 4.58 47.04
C MET A 504 35.61 5.34 46.38
N VAL A 505 35.78 6.66 46.31
CA VAL A 505 34.78 7.57 45.77
C VAL A 505 35.44 8.59 44.85
N VAL A 506 34.78 8.93 43.75
CA VAL A 506 35.32 9.83 42.72
C VAL A 506 34.38 11.00 42.49
N SER A 507 34.91 12.22 42.66
CA SER A 507 34.21 13.49 42.38
C SER A 507 34.89 14.24 41.23
N GLY A 508 34.09 14.95 40.42
CA GLY A 508 34.60 15.75 39.29
C GLY A 508 33.77 15.70 38.00
N ARG A 509 32.57 15.10 38.02
CA ARG A 509 31.73 15.00 36.82
C ARG A 509 30.67 16.10 36.80
N LYS A 510 30.99 17.30 36.31
CA LYS A 510 29.94 18.30 36.02
C LYS A 510 29.09 17.83 34.83
N ALA A 511 27.95 17.21 35.11
CA ALA A 511 26.80 17.34 34.22
C ALA A 511 26.40 18.82 34.21
N LYS A 512 26.51 19.49 33.06
CA LYS A 512 26.24 20.93 32.91
C LYS A 512 24.81 21.28 33.37
N ALA A 513 24.64 21.80 34.58
CA ALA A 513 23.66 22.85 34.93
C ALA A 513 23.68 23.25 36.43
N ARG A 514 24.57 24.17 36.84
CA ARG A 514 24.28 25.35 37.69
C ARG A 514 25.56 26.03 38.20
N ILE A 515 25.62 27.33 37.93
CA ILE A 515 26.32 28.40 38.67
C ILE A 515 27.87 28.38 38.65
N LYS A 516 28.41 29.37 37.92
CA LYS A 516 29.75 29.94 38.14
C LYS A 516 29.82 30.50 39.56
N LYS A 517 30.48 29.80 40.47
CA LYS A 517 31.17 30.40 41.62
C LYS A 517 32.29 29.48 42.10
N GLU A 518 33.48 30.08 42.14
CA GLU A 518 34.67 29.77 42.95
C GLU A 518 35.18 28.33 43.11
N ILE A 519 36.51 28.25 42.96
CA ILE A 519 37.39 27.07 42.91
C ILE A 519 37.58 26.39 44.29
N ASP A 520 36.87 26.80 45.35
CA ASP A 520 37.06 26.26 46.71
C ASP A 520 35.92 25.34 47.21
N VAL A 521 34.88 25.09 46.41
CA VAL A 521 33.69 24.32 46.88
C VAL A 521 33.86 22.79 46.74
N GLU A 522 34.66 22.32 45.77
CA GLU A 522 34.74 20.88 45.44
C GLU A 522 35.50 20.03 46.49
N THR A 523 36.43 20.62 47.25
CA THR A 523 37.05 19.97 48.42
C THR A 523 36.11 19.97 49.64
N GLN A 524 35.24 20.97 49.76
CA GLN A 524 34.37 21.16 50.92
C GLN A 524 33.30 20.06 51.06
N ASP A 525 32.76 19.56 49.94
CA ASP A 525 31.78 18.47 49.92
C ASP A 525 32.40 17.13 50.36
N LEU A 526 33.63 16.87 49.93
CA LEU A 526 34.43 15.72 50.33
C LEU A 526 34.90 15.82 51.80
N HIS A 527 35.18 17.03 52.29
CA HIS A 527 35.45 17.29 53.72
C HIS A 527 34.20 17.09 54.60
N HIS A 528 33.00 17.34 54.09
CA HIS A 528 31.79 16.99 54.81
C HIS A 528 31.63 15.47 54.93
N ILE A 529 31.92 14.70 53.88
CA ILE A 529 31.92 13.24 53.93
C ILE A 529 32.95 12.72 54.95
N GLU A 530 34.14 13.34 55.04
CA GLU A 530 35.18 13.03 56.05
C GLU A 530 34.67 13.27 57.48
N PHE A 531 34.05 14.42 57.77
CA PHE A 531 33.48 14.73 59.09
C PHE A 531 32.36 13.77 59.49
N TYR A 532 31.53 13.32 58.52
CA TYR A 532 30.52 12.29 58.76
C TYR A 532 31.15 10.90 59.01
N SER A 533 32.22 10.55 58.29
CA SER A 533 32.92 9.26 58.47
C SER A 533 33.57 9.14 59.86
N LEU A 534 34.29 10.15 60.32
CA LEU A 534 34.97 10.17 61.63
C LEU A 534 33.99 10.09 62.80
N ASN A 535 32.87 10.81 62.72
CA ASN A 535 31.81 10.75 63.74
C ASN A 535 31.07 9.39 63.74
N THR A 536 30.94 8.75 62.57
CA THR A 536 30.31 7.43 62.45
C THR A 536 31.21 6.34 63.02
N VAL A 537 32.52 6.42 62.78
CA VAL A 537 33.53 5.50 63.38
C VAL A 537 33.60 5.70 64.90
N ALA A 538 33.57 6.94 65.39
CA ALA A 538 33.55 7.24 66.83
C ALA A 538 32.24 6.77 67.52
N ALA A 539 31.10 6.90 66.85
CA ALA A 539 29.81 6.40 67.34
C ALA A 539 29.75 4.86 67.33
N ALA A 540 30.33 4.21 66.31
CA ALA A 540 30.43 2.76 66.23
C ALA A 540 31.36 2.17 67.31
N PHE A 541 32.48 2.84 67.61
CA PHE A 541 33.39 2.44 68.70
C PHE A 541 32.74 2.57 70.09
N LYS A 542 31.84 3.53 70.30
CA LYS A 542 31.07 3.67 71.55
C LYS A 542 30.04 2.57 71.76
N VAL A 543 29.49 2.01 70.69
CA VAL A 543 28.51 0.91 70.73
C VAL A 543 29.19 -0.46 70.87
N ALA A 544 30.43 -0.61 70.41
CA ALA A 544 31.20 -1.85 70.56
C ALA A 544 31.80 -2.02 71.97
N ASN A 545 31.99 -0.93 72.73
CA ASN A 545 32.53 -0.91 74.09
C ASN A 545 31.47 -0.63 75.18
N SER A 546 30.18 -0.72 74.85
CA SER A 546 29.05 -0.69 75.79
C SER A 546 28.26 -1.98 75.67
#